data_AF-A0A9W5Z4H8-F1
#
_entry.id   AF-A0A9W5Z4H8-F1
#
_cell.length_a   1.000
_cell.length_b   1.000
_cell.length_c   1.000
_cell.angle_alpha   90.00
_cell.angle_beta   90.00
_cell.angle_gamma   90.00
#
_symmetry.space_group_name_H-M   'P 1'
#
loop_
_entity.id
_entity.type
_entity.pdbx_description
1 polymer ?
#
loop_
_entity_poly.entity_id
_entity_poly.type
_entity_poly.pdbx_seq_one_letter_code
_entity_poly.pdbx_strand_id
1 'polypeptide(L)'
;MWKPVEIPFQNSQPLPTLPATDEIRACTNILWETMASKVVTVNDNILVEYGGCINTWEGQALVYLERHVPQVPAPRLYAMYYEGKQLFLIMQRVPGVQLDAIWPLLTSSEKDGILAKLQPDSDAMRRTECPWPDFFGGLDGGGVHHSLFYSQHGDQRFLRPSSCEPAFVAGLIGNHRAVVECNNHPDYKARFYEKYLARVLQGHRPTLTHGDVQQKNIIMWIIGQVAQTVKVGDRLMSY
;
A
#
# COMPACT_ATOMS: atom_id res chain seq x y z
N MET A 1 4.13 -9.07 -18.77
CA MET A 1 5.02 -8.95 -17.60
C MET A 1 4.98 -7.50 -17.14
N TRP A 2 4.65 -7.24 -15.88
CA TRP A 2 4.59 -5.88 -15.35
C TRP A 2 5.99 -5.26 -15.31
N LYS A 3 6.06 -3.98 -15.65
CA LYS A 3 7.25 -3.15 -15.51
C LYS A 3 6.82 -1.88 -14.77
N PRO A 4 7.48 -1.52 -13.65
CA PRO A 4 7.20 -0.27 -12.96
C PRO A 4 7.25 0.92 -13.92
N VAL A 5 6.34 1.88 -13.74
CA VAL A 5 6.33 3.10 -14.55
C VAL A 5 7.53 3.97 -14.20
N GLU A 6 8.09 4.62 -15.23
CA GLU A 6 9.19 5.56 -15.07
C GLU A 6 8.69 6.89 -14.49
N ILE A 7 9.58 7.60 -13.79
CA ILE A 7 9.29 8.91 -13.20
C ILE A 7 10.09 9.96 -14.00
N PRO A 8 9.46 11.05 -14.45
CA PRO A 8 8.09 11.47 -14.18
C PRO A 8 7.03 10.60 -14.88
N PHE A 9 5.96 10.30 -14.16
CA PHE A 9 4.79 9.58 -14.66
C PHE A 9 3.62 10.54 -14.81
N GLN A 10 2.90 10.44 -15.92
CA GLN A 10 1.60 11.04 -16.12
C GLN A 10 0.68 10.00 -16.77
N ASN A 11 -0.52 9.83 -16.23
CA ASN A 11 -1.46 8.81 -16.69
C ASN A 11 -2.11 9.21 -18.03
N SER A 12 -2.67 8.24 -18.74
CA SER A 12 -3.39 8.49 -20.00
C SER A 12 -4.69 9.25 -19.76
N GLN A 13 -5.14 10.01 -20.75
CA GLN A 13 -6.41 10.73 -20.71
C GLN A 13 -7.59 9.78 -20.46
N PRO A 14 -8.67 10.24 -19.78
CA PRO A 14 -8.93 11.62 -19.36
C PRO A 14 -8.23 11.99 -18.04
N LEU A 15 -7.68 13.21 -17.97
CA LEU A 15 -7.10 13.81 -16.76
C LEU A 15 -7.85 15.11 -16.42
N PRO A 16 -8.04 15.43 -15.12
CA PRO A 16 -8.42 16.79 -14.75
C PRO A 16 -7.27 17.76 -15.02
N THR A 17 -7.55 19.07 -14.97
CA THR A 17 -6.48 20.08 -14.93
C THR A 17 -5.62 19.84 -13.71
N LEU A 18 -4.36 19.43 -13.92
CA LEU A 18 -3.43 19.14 -12.84
C LEU A 18 -2.87 20.45 -12.27
N PRO A 19 -2.82 20.60 -10.94
CA PRO A 19 -2.28 21.80 -10.32
C PRO A 19 -0.77 21.91 -10.49
N ALA A 20 -0.28 23.13 -10.57
CA ALA A 20 1.16 23.40 -10.54
C ALA A 20 1.73 23.15 -9.14
N THR A 21 3.02 22.87 -9.04
CA THR A 21 3.64 22.50 -7.75
C THR A 21 3.58 23.63 -6.72
N ASP A 22 3.65 24.89 -7.16
CA ASP A 22 3.46 26.05 -6.28
C ASP A 22 2.02 26.16 -5.74
N GLU A 23 1.01 25.80 -6.54
CA GLU A 23 -0.39 25.77 -6.09
C GLU A 23 -0.60 24.67 -5.04
N ILE A 24 0.02 23.50 -5.25
CA ILE A 24 -0.01 22.38 -4.29
C ILE A 24 0.62 22.81 -2.96
N ARG A 25 1.79 23.49 -3.01
CA ARG A 25 2.48 23.98 -1.82
C ARG A 25 1.72 25.09 -1.09
N ALA A 26 1.04 25.95 -1.83
CA ALA A 26 0.22 27.02 -1.28
C ALA A 26 -1.15 26.54 -0.75
N CYS A 27 -1.52 25.28 -1.00
CA CYS A 27 -2.81 24.74 -0.59
C CYS A 27 -2.96 24.73 0.95
N THR A 28 -4.03 25.36 1.43
CA THR A 28 -4.34 25.46 2.87
C THR A 28 -5.26 24.33 3.36
N ASN A 29 -5.84 23.55 2.45
CA ASN A 29 -6.74 22.45 2.78
C ASN A 29 -5.93 21.16 3.01
N ILE A 30 -5.34 21.07 4.20
CA ILE A 30 -4.46 20.00 4.63
C ILE A 30 -5.29 18.92 5.34
N LEU A 31 -5.27 17.70 4.80
CA LEU A 31 -5.89 16.54 5.44
C LEU A 31 -4.97 15.92 6.49
N TRP A 32 -3.66 15.93 6.22
CA TRP A 32 -2.66 15.35 7.10
C TRP A 32 -1.29 15.98 6.86
N GLU A 33 -0.53 16.16 7.93
CA GLU A 33 0.81 16.75 7.87
C GLU A 33 1.72 16.14 8.94
N THR A 34 2.96 15.90 8.53
CA THR A 34 4.09 15.60 9.41
C THR A 34 5.29 16.45 9.00
N MET A 35 6.38 16.35 9.75
CA MET A 35 7.63 17.03 9.41
C MET A 35 8.18 16.71 8.02
N ALA A 36 7.82 15.54 7.44
CA ALA A 36 8.41 15.06 6.20
C ALA A 36 7.43 14.84 5.05
N SER A 37 6.12 14.91 5.31
CA SER A 37 5.07 14.58 4.32
C SER A 37 3.78 15.35 4.59
N LYS A 38 3.05 15.69 3.52
CA LYS A 38 1.76 16.39 3.54
C LYS A 38 0.78 15.73 2.59
N VAL A 39 -0.49 15.74 2.99
CA VAL A 39 -1.64 15.33 2.17
C VAL A 39 -2.58 16.53 2.09
N VAL A 40 -2.82 17.03 0.88
CA VAL A 40 -3.67 18.20 0.64
C VAL A 40 -4.76 17.88 -0.37
N THR A 41 -5.91 18.55 -0.24
CA THR A 41 -6.97 18.50 -1.26
C THR A 41 -7.04 19.81 -1.99
N VAL A 42 -6.59 19.81 -3.23
CA VAL A 42 -6.51 21.01 -4.07
C VAL A 42 -7.91 21.46 -4.51
N ASN A 43 -8.77 20.50 -4.80
CA ASN A 43 -10.18 20.72 -5.13
C ASN A 43 -10.99 19.44 -4.83
N ASP A 44 -12.25 19.40 -5.25
CA ASP A 44 -13.11 18.25 -4.96
C ASP A 44 -12.69 16.94 -5.64
N ASN A 45 -11.87 17.02 -6.70
CA ASN A 45 -11.45 15.90 -7.52
C ASN A 45 -9.98 15.50 -7.34
N ILE A 46 -9.15 16.38 -6.76
CA ILE A 46 -7.69 16.20 -6.70
C ILE A 46 -7.21 16.21 -5.25
N LEU A 47 -6.53 15.12 -4.89
CA LEU A 47 -5.75 14.99 -3.67
C LEU A 47 -4.28 14.85 -4.08
N VAL A 48 -3.40 15.49 -3.32
CA VAL A 48 -1.96 15.39 -3.53
C VAL A 48 -1.27 14.97 -2.25
N GLU A 49 -0.47 13.91 -2.35
CA GLU A 49 0.49 13.54 -1.32
C GLU A 49 1.88 13.96 -1.76
N TYR A 50 2.61 14.65 -0.90
CA TYR A 50 3.97 15.06 -1.21
C TYR A 50 4.88 15.16 0.00
N GLY A 51 6.18 14.96 -0.21
CA GLY A 51 7.15 15.00 0.89
C GLY A 51 8.45 14.26 0.61
N GLY A 52 9.38 14.37 1.56
CA GLY A 52 10.66 13.65 1.54
C GLY A 52 10.57 12.21 2.03
N CYS A 53 9.48 11.82 2.70
CA CYS A 53 9.21 10.45 3.15
C CYS A 53 8.08 9.77 2.37
N ILE A 54 7.68 10.35 1.24
CA ILE A 54 6.73 9.72 0.30
C ILE A 54 7.52 8.80 -0.63
N ASN A 55 6.99 7.61 -0.90
CA ASN A 55 7.67 6.57 -1.68
C ASN A 55 6.97 6.32 -3.00
N THR A 56 7.74 5.91 -4.01
CA THR A 56 7.22 5.64 -5.35
C THR A 56 6.33 4.41 -5.41
N TRP A 57 6.47 3.48 -4.45
CA TRP A 57 5.73 2.22 -4.41
C TRP A 57 4.21 2.40 -4.44
N GLU A 58 3.72 3.54 -3.96
CA GLU A 58 2.29 3.81 -3.84
C GLU A 58 1.73 4.13 -5.22
N GLY A 59 2.41 5.03 -5.93
CA GLY A 59 2.07 5.31 -7.32
C GLY A 59 2.19 4.08 -8.22
N GLN A 60 3.20 3.22 -7.99
CA GLN A 60 3.31 1.95 -8.72
C GLN A 60 2.12 1.01 -8.45
N ALA A 61 1.68 0.91 -7.19
CA ALA A 61 0.53 0.09 -6.81
C ALA A 61 -0.76 0.58 -7.47
N LEU A 62 -1.03 1.89 -7.43
CA LEU A 62 -2.21 2.49 -8.04
C LEU A 62 -2.26 2.23 -9.56
N VAL A 63 -1.13 2.42 -10.25
CA VAL A 63 -1.04 2.16 -11.69
C VAL A 63 -1.19 0.66 -12.00
N TYR A 64 -0.66 -0.22 -11.14
CA TYR A 64 -0.83 -1.66 -11.30
C TYR A 64 -2.30 -2.07 -11.18
N LEU A 65 -2.99 -1.62 -10.13
CA LEU A 65 -4.40 -1.91 -9.90
C LEU A 65 -5.25 -1.43 -11.08
N GLU A 66 -5.05 -0.20 -11.54
CA GLU A 66 -5.79 0.34 -12.67
C GLU A 66 -5.63 -0.50 -13.95
N ARG A 67 -4.42 -1.02 -14.22
CA ARG A 67 -4.11 -1.74 -15.46
C ARG A 67 -4.41 -3.23 -15.42
N HIS A 68 -4.27 -3.86 -14.25
CA HIS A 68 -4.25 -5.31 -14.12
C HIS A 68 -5.35 -5.85 -13.19
N VAL A 69 -5.90 -5.02 -12.30
CA VAL A 69 -6.93 -5.42 -11.34
C VAL A 69 -8.03 -4.35 -11.23
N PRO A 70 -8.61 -3.86 -12.35
CA PRO A 70 -9.52 -2.70 -12.35
C PRO A 70 -10.84 -2.91 -11.59
N GLN A 71 -11.16 -4.17 -11.25
CA GLN A 71 -12.28 -4.52 -10.39
C GLN A 71 -12.08 -4.11 -8.92
N VAL A 72 -10.83 -3.94 -8.48
CA VAL A 72 -10.50 -3.47 -7.13
C VAL A 72 -10.57 -1.95 -7.15
N PRO A 73 -11.49 -1.34 -6.40
CA PRO A 73 -11.59 0.12 -6.40
C PRO A 73 -10.35 0.74 -5.76
N ALA A 74 -9.73 1.70 -6.43
CA ALA A 74 -8.50 2.36 -5.99
C ALA A 74 -8.41 3.80 -6.54
N PRO A 75 -7.58 4.68 -5.94
CA PRO A 75 -7.34 6.01 -6.48
C PRO A 75 -6.73 5.94 -7.86
N ARG A 76 -7.30 6.68 -8.80
CA ARG A 76 -6.58 6.90 -10.05
C ARG A 76 -5.40 7.85 -9.80
N LEU A 77 -4.18 7.37 -9.99
CA LEU A 77 -3.00 8.22 -10.00
C LEU A 77 -2.99 9.03 -11.30
N TYR A 78 -2.93 10.36 -11.21
CA TYR A 78 -2.86 11.24 -12.37
C TYR A 78 -1.42 11.57 -12.76
N ALA A 79 -0.58 11.87 -11.79
CA ALA A 79 0.83 12.14 -12.01
C ALA A 79 1.68 11.74 -10.79
N MET A 80 2.94 11.37 -11.04
CA MET A 80 3.94 11.13 -10.01
C MET A 80 5.29 11.66 -10.48
N TYR A 81 5.89 12.60 -9.74
CA TYR A 81 7.14 13.24 -10.13
C TYR A 81 7.92 13.77 -8.93
N TYR A 82 9.23 13.97 -9.12
CA TYR A 82 10.08 14.63 -8.13
C TYR A 82 10.16 16.13 -8.42
N GLU A 83 10.15 16.92 -7.35
CA GLU A 83 10.65 18.28 -7.38
C GLU A 83 11.65 18.48 -6.24
N GLY A 84 12.92 18.73 -6.59
CA GLY A 84 14.02 18.67 -5.64
C GLY A 84 14.14 17.28 -5.01
N LYS A 85 13.97 17.21 -3.68
CA LYS A 85 14.01 15.95 -2.90
C LYS A 85 12.62 15.47 -2.46
N GLN A 86 11.56 16.14 -2.91
CA GLN A 86 10.18 15.78 -2.56
C GLN A 86 9.54 15.03 -3.71
N LEU A 87 8.91 13.90 -3.39
CA LEU A 87 8.06 13.18 -4.33
C LEU A 87 6.64 13.75 -4.23
N PHE A 88 5.97 13.90 -5.36
CA PHE A 88 4.58 14.33 -5.48
C PHE A 88 3.76 13.22 -6.14
N LEU A 89 2.64 12.84 -5.54
CA LEU A 89 1.62 11.96 -6.10
C LEU A 89 0.33 12.76 -6.23
N ILE A 90 -0.04 13.09 -7.46
CA ILE A 90 -1.34 13.74 -7.75
C ILE A 90 -2.31 12.62 -8.11
N MET A 91 -3.40 12.49 -7.36
CA MET A 91 -4.37 11.41 -7.54
C MET A 91 -5.81 11.87 -7.37
N GLN A 92 -6.73 11.02 -7.79
CA GLN A 92 -8.16 11.20 -7.62
C GLN A 92 -8.51 11.32 -6.13
N ARG A 93 -9.09 12.44 -5.72
CA ARG A 93 -9.80 12.55 -4.45
C ARG A 93 -11.08 11.72 -4.56
N VAL A 94 -11.28 10.78 -3.64
CA VAL A 94 -12.55 10.06 -3.57
C VAL A 94 -13.45 10.70 -2.52
N PRO A 95 -14.69 11.05 -2.90
CA PRO A 95 -15.66 11.58 -1.95
C PRO A 95 -16.12 10.48 -0.99
N GLY A 96 -16.24 10.81 0.28
CA GLY A 96 -16.73 9.87 1.29
C GLY A 96 -16.20 10.16 2.68
N VAL A 97 -16.48 9.24 3.59
CA VAL A 97 -16.00 9.25 4.98
C VAL A 97 -15.12 8.04 5.24
N GLN A 98 -14.12 8.16 6.10
CA GLN A 98 -13.32 7.01 6.49
C GLN A 98 -14.16 6.01 7.29
N LEU A 99 -13.92 4.71 7.06
CA LEU A 99 -14.69 3.64 7.69
C LEU A 99 -14.51 3.64 9.21
N ASP A 100 -13.33 3.97 9.72
CA ASP A 100 -13.05 4.03 11.16
C ASP A 100 -13.92 5.05 11.89
N ALA A 101 -14.19 6.19 11.25
CA ALA A 101 -15.03 7.25 11.80
C ALA A 101 -16.48 6.80 11.97
N ILE A 102 -16.99 5.95 11.07
CA ILE A 102 -18.38 5.47 11.12
C ILE A 102 -18.53 4.08 11.74
N TRP A 103 -17.46 3.28 11.81
CA TRP A 103 -17.51 1.89 12.29
C TRP A 103 -18.18 1.70 13.66
N PRO A 104 -17.94 2.58 14.66
CA PRO A 104 -18.62 2.49 15.96
C PRO A 104 -20.12 2.70 15.88
N LEU A 105 -20.61 3.41 14.86
CA LEU A 105 -22.01 3.78 14.66
C LEU A 105 -22.79 2.72 13.87
N LEU A 106 -22.10 1.80 13.20
CA LEU A 106 -22.71 0.77 12.36
C LEU A 106 -23.25 -0.41 13.19
N THR A 107 -24.43 -0.86 12.82
CA THR A 107 -25.04 -2.12 13.29
C THR A 107 -24.26 -3.33 12.79
N SER A 108 -24.49 -4.51 13.40
CA SER A 108 -23.86 -5.75 12.94
C SER A 108 -24.22 -6.08 11.48
N SER A 109 -25.48 -5.89 11.08
CA SER A 109 -25.93 -6.13 9.71
C SER A 109 -25.24 -5.21 8.69
N GLU A 110 -25.03 -3.94 9.03
CA GLU A 110 -24.29 -3.00 8.16
C GLU A 110 -22.81 -3.38 8.06
N LYS A 111 -22.19 -3.81 9.15
CA LYS A 111 -20.80 -4.32 9.14
C LYS A 111 -20.68 -5.56 8.25
N ASP A 112 -21.61 -6.50 8.35
CA ASP A 112 -21.65 -7.69 7.49
C ASP A 112 -21.83 -7.30 6.01
N GLY A 113 -22.69 -6.32 5.73
CA GLY A 113 -22.89 -5.77 4.39
C GLY A 113 -21.64 -5.09 3.82
N ILE A 114 -20.81 -4.48 4.66
CA ILE A 114 -19.51 -3.92 4.26
C ILE A 114 -18.51 -5.04 3.99
N LEU A 115 -18.39 -6.02 4.89
CA LEU A 115 -17.48 -7.15 4.71
C LEU A 115 -17.80 -7.93 3.43
N ALA A 116 -19.08 -8.13 3.12
CA ALA A 116 -19.54 -8.76 1.88
C ALA A 116 -19.10 -8.01 0.61
N LYS A 117 -18.77 -6.71 0.72
CA LYS A 117 -18.24 -5.89 -0.38
C LYS A 117 -16.70 -5.90 -0.42
N LEU A 118 -16.04 -5.91 0.73
CA LEU A 118 -14.57 -5.97 0.83
C LEU A 118 -14.00 -7.32 0.37
N GLN A 119 -14.74 -8.41 0.59
CA GLN A 119 -14.27 -9.75 0.31
C GLN A 119 -14.03 -9.99 -1.19
N PRO A 120 -14.95 -9.67 -2.12
CA PRO A 120 -14.70 -9.78 -3.56
C PRO A 120 -13.45 -9.03 -4.03
N ASP A 121 -13.17 -7.85 -3.48
CA ASP A 121 -12.00 -7.03 -3.83
C ASP A 121 -10.70 -7.70 -3.35
N SER A 122 -10.70 -8.22 -2.12
CA SER A 122 -9.58 -8.98 -1.57
C SER A 122 -9.32 -10.26 -2.39
N ASP A 123 -10.38 -10.98 -2.75
CA ASP A 123 -10.27 -12.19 -3.54
C ASP A 123 -9.80 -11.88 -4.97
N ALA A 124 -10.23 -10.75 -5.53
CA ALA A 124 -9.77 -10.27 -6.83
C ALA A 124 -8.26 -10.03 -6.83
N MET A 125 -7.72 -9.35 -5.82
CA MET A 125 -6.26 -9.19 -5.67
C MET A 125 -5.56 -10.55 -5.56
N ARG A 126 -6.01 -11.45 -4.67
CA ARG A 126 -5.35 -12.75 -4.44
C ARG A 126 -5.42 -13.72 -5.63
N ARG A 127 -6.40 -13.54 -6.53
CA ARG A 127 -6.51 -14.31 -7.78
C ARG A 127 -5.56 -13.80 -8.86
N THR A 128 -5.11 -12.56 -8.79
CA THR A 128 -4.17 -12.00 -9.77
C THR A 128 -2.85 -12.74 -9.72
N GLU A 129 -2.42 -13.25 -10.87
CA GLU A 129 -1.14 -13.94 -10.98
C GLU A 129 0.02 -12.96 -10.75
N CYS A 130 1.08 -13.43 -10.08
CA CYS A 130 2.28 -12.63 -9.92
C CYS A 130 2.88 -12.34 -11.31
N PRO A 131 3.16 -11.06 -11.63
CA PRO A 131 3.72 -10.73 -12.93
C PRO A 131 5.15 -11.25 -13.14
N TRP A 132 5.82 -11.67 -12.06
CA TRP A 132 7.17 -12.23 -12.06
C TRP A 132 7.14 -13.66 -11.49
N PRO A 133 7.76 -14.65 -12.17
CA PRO A 133 7.81 -16.02 -11.67
C PRO A 133 8.47 -16.11 -10.29
N ASP A 134 7.83 -16.83 -9.37
CA ASP A 134 8.32 -17.12 -8.02
C ASP A 134 8.80 -15.90 -7.22
N PHE A 135 8.25 -14.71 -7.50
CA PHE A 135 8.69 -13.46 -6.89
C PHE A 135 7.89 -13.13 -5.62
N PHE A 136 8.61 -12.83 -4.55
CA PHE A 136 8.10 -12.34 -3.28
C PHE A 136 8.67 -10.94 -3.02
N GLY A 137 7.85 -9.90 -3.13
CA GLY A 137 8.32 -8.52 -3.13
C GLY A 137 7.29 -7.49 -3.55
N GLY A 138 7.72 -6.23 -3.59
CA GLY A 138 6.89 -5.07 -3.96
C GLY A 138 6.64 -4.95 -5.46
N LEU A 139 5.57 -4.23 -5.82
CA LEU A 139 5.23 -3.93 -7.22
C LEU A 139 6.23 -3.01 -7.93
N ASP A 140 7.16 -2.40 -7.21
CA ASP A 140 8.29 -1.66 -7.76
C ASP A 140 9.47 -2.58 -8.16
N GLY A 141 9.32 -3.90 -7.98
CA GLY A 141 10.39 -4.88 -8.15
C GLY A 141 11.35 -4.94 -6.96
N GLY A 142 11.05 -4.20 -5.88
CA GLY A 142 11.81 -4.17 -4.64
C GLY A 142 11.38 -5.24 -3.65
N GLY A 143 11.88 -5.11 -2.42
CA GLY A 143 11.49 -5.95 -1.29
C GLY A 143 10.02 -5.81 -0.90
N VAL A 144 9.56 -6.66 0.02
CA VAL A 144 8.27 -6.41 0.68
C VAL A 144 8.42 -5.17 1.54
N HIS A 145 7.64 -4.16 1.21
CA HIS A 145 7.57 -2.93 1.97
C HIS A 145 6.71 -3.23 3.18
N HIS A 146 7.23 -3.73 4.28
CA HIS A 146 6.46 -3.88 5.53
C HIS A 146 7.44 -3.83 6.69
N SER A 147 7.01 -3.36 7.86
CA SER A 147 7.91 -3.15 9.00
C SER A 147 8.70 -4.41 9.39
N LEU A 148 8.07 -5.59 9.27
CA LEU A 148 8.70 -6.90 9.47
C LEU A 148 9.87 -7.20 8.50
N PHE A 149 9.88 -6.55 7.34
CA PHE A 149 10.90 -6.68 6.30
C PHE A 149 11.79 -5.44 6.23
N TYR A 150 11.64 -4.47 7.13
CA TYR A 150 12.62 -3.39 7.26
C TYR A 150 13.86 -3.95 7.94
N SER A 151 15.01 -3.85 7.27
CA SER A 151 16.25 -4.51 7.68
C SER A 151 16.74 -4.00 9.04
N GLN A 152 17.10 -4.95 9.88
CA GLN A 152 17.58 -4.72 11.24
C GLN A 152 19.11 -4.74 11.30
N HIS A 153 19.79 -4.78 10.14
CA HIS A 153 21.25 -4.79 10.01
C HIS A 153 21.88 -3.39 9.84
N GLY A 154 21.08 -2.32 9.99
CA GLY A 154 21.58 -0.93 9.98
C GLY A 154 21.80 -0.31 8.60
N ASP A 155 21.41 -1.00 7.52
CA ASP A 155 21.50 -0.54 6.13
C ASP A 155 20.33 0.36 5.69
N GLN A 156 19.37 0.62 6.59
CA GLN A 156 18.21 1.51 6.40
C GLN A 156 17.39 1.21 5.13
N ARG A 157 17.18 -0.07 4.84
CA ARG A 157 16.49 -0.55 3.63
C ARG A 157 15.55 -1.70 3.97
N PHE A 158 14.61 -2.00 3.07
CA PHE A 158 13.86 -3.25 3.15
C PHE A 158 14.73 -4.42 2.70
N LEU A 159 14.42 -5.62 3.21
CA LEU A 159 15.01 -6.87 2.73
C LEU A 159 14.80 -6.98 1.21
N ARG A 160 15.77 -7.59 0.53
CA ARG A 160 15.67 -7.80 -0.91
C ARG A 160 14.50 -8.72 -1.26
N PRO A 161 13.91 -8.58 -2.46
CA PRO A 161 12.91 -9.53 -2.93
C PRO A 161 13.51 -10.93 -2.98
N SER A 162 12.64 -11.93 -2.85
CA SER A 162 13.02 -13.34 -2.88
C SER A 162 12.43 -14.03 -4.11
N SER A 163 13.16 -14.99 -4.66
CA SER A 163 12.75 -15.77 -5.83
C SER A 163 12.13 -17.12 -5.48
N CYS A 164 11.85 -17.38 -4.19
CA CYS A 164 11.13 -18.56 -3.72
C CYS A 164 10.67 -18.40 -2.27
N GLU A 165 9.64 -19.17 -1.87
CA GLU A 165 9.06 -19.18 -0.52
C GLU A 165 10.10 -19.49 0.58
N PRO A 166 11.00 -20.49 0.44
CA PRO A 166 12.01 -20.75 1.47
C PRO A 166 12.96 -19.57 1.71
N ALA A 167 13.38 -18.87 0.65
CA ALA A 167 14.24 -17.69 0.78
C ALA A 167 13.49 -16.53 1.43
N PHE A 168 12.22 -16.33 1.07
CA PHE A 168 11.36 -15.31 1.67
C PHE A 168 11.19 -15.54 3.18
N VAL A 169 10.86 -16.77 3.57
CA VAL A 169 10.70 -17.14 4.99
C VAL A 169 12.02 -17.05 5.74
N ALA A 170 13.13 -17.47 5.15
CA ALA A 170 14.46 -17.33 5.75
C ALA A 170 14.83 -15.86 5.99
N GLY A 171 14.50 -14.97 5.05
CA GLY A 171 14.70 -13.53 5.19
C GLY A 171 13.91 -12.95 6.38
N LEU A 172 12.62 -13.29 6.48
CA LEU A 172 11.76 -12.87 7.60
C LEU A 172 12.31 -13.35 8.96
N ILE A 173 12.70 -14.63 9.04
CA ILE A 173 13.26 -15.23 10.26
C ILE A 173 14.59 -14.57 10.65
N GLY A 174 15.50 -14.40 9.68
CA GLY A 174 16.80 -13.78 9.90
C GLY A 174 16.66 -12.33 10.39
N ASN A 175 15.74 -11.57 9.80
CA ASN A 175 15.47 -10.20 10.22
C ASN A 175 14.86 -10.14 11.63
N HIS A 176 13.97 -11.09 11.96
CA HIS A 176 13.44 -11.23 13.32
C HIS A 176 14.54 -11.58 14.33
N ARG A 177 15.48 -12.47 13.99
CA ARG A 177 16.64 -12.78 14.83
C ARG A 177 17.49 -11.53 15.07
N ALA A 178 17.78 -10.77 14.02
CA ALA A 178 18.56 -9.54 14.12
C ALA A 178 17.92 -8.52 15.09
N VAL A 179 16.60 -8.28 15.03
CA VAL A 179 15.94 -7.37 15.99
C VAL A 179 15.96 -7.91 17.43
N VAL A 180 15.86 -9.22 17.62
CA VAL A 180 15.96 -9.86 18.94
C VAL A 180 17.35 -9.66 19.53
N GLU A 181 18.39 -9.89 18.73
CA GLU A 181 19.80 -9.71 19.14
C GLU A 181 20.12 -8.24 19.42
N CYS A 182 19.73 -7.32 18.53
CA CYS A 182 19.95 -5.88 18.71
C CYS A 182 19.29 -5.32 19.98
N ASN A 183 18.12 -5.82 20.35
CA ASN A 183 17.40 -5.37 21.56
C ASN A 183 17.73 -6.18 22.81
N ASN A 184 18.68 -7.13 22.73
CA ASN A 184 19.04 -8.04 23.82
C ASN A 184 17.81 -8.78 24.41
N HIS A 185 16.87 -9.14 23.54
CA HIS A 185 15.67 -9.89 23.93
C HIS A 185 15.99 -11.39 24.05
N PRO A 186 15.28 -12.13 24.91
CA PRO A 186 15.41 -13.59 24.96
C PRO A 186 15.08 -14.23 23.60
N ASP A 187 15.93 -15.13 23.14
CA ASP A 187 15.91 -15.68 21.78
C ASP A 187 14.97 -16.89 21.61
N TYR A 188 14.20 -17.27 22.63
CA TYR A 188 13.31 -18.43 22.57
C TYR A 188 12.27 -18.31 21.44
N LYS A 189 11.75 -17.11 21.16
CA LYS A 189 10.84 -16.87 20.03
C LYS A 189 11.54 -17.01 18.68
N ALA A 190 12.76 -16.48 18.56
CA ALA A 190 13.55 -16.60 17.33
C ALA A 190 13.82 -18.08 17.00
N ARG A 191 14.30 -18.86 17.99
CA ARG A 191 14.50 -20.32 17.83
C ARG A 191 13.20 -21.06 17.51
N PHE A 192 12.08 -20.64 18.09
CA PHE A 192 10.77 -21.22 17.78
C PHE A 192 10.41 -20.98 16.30
N TYR A 193 10.52 -19.74 15.82
CA TYR A 193 10.20 -19.42 14.42
C TYR A 193 11.15 -20.11 13.43
N GLU A 194 12.44 -20.17 13.73
CA GLU A 194 13.41 -20.93 12.91
C GLU A 194 13.06 -22.39 12.74
N LYS A 195 12.55 -23.01 13.82
CA LYS A 195 12.22 -24.42 13.82
C LYS A 195 10.93 -24.73 13.09
N TYR A 196 9.94 -23.85 13.17
CA TYR A 196 8.56 -24.18 12.77
C TYR A 196 8.04 -23.36 11.58
N LEU A 197 8.47 -22.11 11.41
CA LEU A 197 7.82 -21.19 10.47
C LEU A 197 7.98 -21.63 9.01
N ALA A 198 9.17 -22.12 8.64
CA ALA A 198 9.42 -22.67 7.31
C ALA A 198 8.62 -23.93 7.01
N ARG A 199 8.08 -24.65 8.01
CA ARG A 199 7.19 -25.80 7.81
C ARG A 199 5.73 -25.38 7.75
N VAL A 200 5.35 -24.34 8.50
CA VAL A 200 3.98 -23.84 8.55
C VAL A 200 3.62 -23.07 7.27
N LEU A 201 4.57 -22.30 6.75
CA LEU A 201 4.42 -21.50 5.53
C LEU A 201 4.94 -22.27 4.32
N GLN A 202 4.55 -23.53 4.13
CA GLN A 202 4.96 -24.33 2.98
C GLN A 202 3.84 -24.47 1.97
N GLY A 203 4.18 -24.33 0.69
CA GLY A 203 3.25 -24.56 -0.42
C GLY A 203 2.33 -23.39 -0.70
N HIS A 204 2.68 -22.18 -0.26
CA HIS A 204 1.98 -20.97 -0.64
C HIS A 204 2.61 -20.33 -1.87
N ARG A 205 1.75 -19.85 -2.76
CA ARG A 205 2.14 -18.99 -3.88
C ARG A 205 2.14 -17.53 -3.43
N PRO A 206 2.99 -16.67 -3.99
CA PRO A 206 2.89 -15.23 -3.77
C PRO A 206 1.56 -14.73 -4.32
N THR A 207 0.87 -13.86 -3.57
CA THR A 207 -0.43 -13.31 -3.95
C THR A 207 -0.45 -11.83 -3.66
N LEU A 208 -1.01 -11.05 -4.57
CA LEU A 208 -1.17 -9.61 -4.35
C LEU A 208 -1.99 -9.38 -3.08
N THR A 209 -1.41 -8.66 -2.14
CA THR A 209 -2.08 -8.22 -0.93
C THR A 209 -1.82 -6.74 -0.70
N HIS A 210 -2.79 -6.11 -0.05
CA HIS A 210 -2.57 -4.83 0.59
C HIS A 210 -1.97 -5.05 1.99
N GLY A 211 -0.91 -4.34 2.33
CA GLY A 211 -0.09 -4.55 3.53
C GLY A 211 -0.53 -3.76 4.76
N ASP A 212 -1.48 -2.82 4.62
CA ASP A 212 -2.10 -2.07 5.72
C ASP A 212 -3.63 -2.00 5.58
N VAL A 213 -4.32 -3.15 5.42
CA VAL A 213 -5.80 -3.18 5.32
C VAL A 213 -6.40 -2.83 6.69
N GLN A 214 -6.80 -1.57 6.84
CA GLN A 214 -7.36 -1.02 8.08
C GLN A 214 -8.50 -0.05 7.78
N GLN A 215 -9.42 0.13 8.73
CA GLN A 215 -10.62 0.96 8.56
C GLN A 215 -10.31 2.42 8.19
N LYS A 216 -9.24 3.01 8.74
CA LYS A 216 -8.76 4.36 8.41
C LYS A 216 -8.37 4.51 6.92
N ASN A 217 -8.03 3.39 6.30
CA ASN A 217 -7.65 3.23 4.90
C ASN A 217 -8.85 2.67 4.11
N ILE A 218 -10.10 2.98 4.46
CA ILE A 218 -11.25 2.61 3.64
C ILE A 218 -12.16 3.81 3.59
N ILE A 219 -12.42 4.35 2.40
CA ILE A 219 -13.33 5.47 2.20
C ILE A 219 -14.69 4.95 1.75
N MET A 220 -15.73 5.33 2.47
CA MET A 220 -17.11 4.94 2.22
C MET A 220 -17.87 6.08 1.56
N TRP A 221 -18.44 5.83 0.38
CA TRP A 221 -19.36 6.77 -0.24
C TRP A 221 -20.77 6.57 0.30
N ILE A 222 -21.41 7.65 0.77
CA ILE A 222 -22.77 7.62 1.33
C ILE A 222 -23.76 8.06 0.25
N ILE A 223 -24.44 7.11 -0.38
CA ILE A 223 -25.67 7.34 -1.16
C ILE A 223 -26.75 6.41 -0.59
N GLY A 224 -27.63 6.93 0.27
CA GLY A 224 -28.55 6.05 1.02
C GLY A 224 -27.82 4.98 1.84
N GLN A 225 -28.40 3.76 1.96
CA GLN A 225 -27.85 2.63 2.74
C GLN A 225 -26.91 1.69 1.94
N VAL A 226 -26.43 2.07 0.76
CA VAL A 226 -25.65 1.16 -0.11
C VAL A 226 -24.23 1.67 -0.32
N ALA A 227 -23.30 1.05 0.40
CA ALA A 227 -21.85 1.25 0.23
C ALA A 227 -21.34 0.81 -1.15
N GLN A 228 -20.48 1.61 -1.76
CA GLN A 228 -19.55 1.17 -2.79
C GLN A 228 -18.20 1.85 -2.53
N THR A 229 -17.14 1.12 -2.88
CA THR A 229 -15.73 1.54 -2.93
C THR A 229 -14.93 1.29 -1.64
N VAL A 230 -13.92 0.45 -1.79
CA VAL A 230 -12.75 0.34 -0.92
C VAL A 230 -11.74 1.36 -1.44
N LYS A 231 -11.05 2.05 -0.56
CA LYS A 231 -9.93 2.87 -1.02
C LYS A 231 -8.86 2.90 0.02
N VAL A 232 -7.87 2.05 -0.22
CA VAL A 232 -6.81 1.83 0.74
C VAL A 232 -5.84 2.99 0.72
N GLY A 233 -5.68 3.65 1.87
CA GLY A 233 -4.54 4.50 2.15
C GLY A 233 -3.30 3.61 2.05
N ASP A 234 -2.67 3.67 0.88
CA ASP A 234 -1.80 2.63 0.36
C ASP A 234 -0.38 2.80 0.90
N ARG A 235 -0.18 2.30 2.12
CA ARG A 235 1.12 1.74 2.45
C ARG A 235 1.04 0.25 2.13
N LEU A 236 1.84 -0.13 1.12
CA LEU A 236 2.43 -1.45 0.93
C LEU A 236 1.58 -2.45 0.10
N MET A 237 1.63 -2.43 -1.24
CA MET A 237 1.21 -3.59 -2.04
C MET A 237 2.39 -4.46 -2.43
N SER A 238 2.26 -5.76 -2.20
CA SER A 238 3.30 -6.75 -2.48
C SER A 238 2.69 -8.10 -2.85
N TYR A 239 3.49 -8.88 -3.57
CA TYR A 239 3.30 -10.29 -3.85
C TYR A 239 4.03 -11.17 -2.84
#